data_AF-A0A4V1M6H7-F1
#
_entry.id   AF-A0A4V1M6H7-F1
#
_cell.length_a   1.000
_cell.length_b   1.000
_cell.length_c   1.000
_cell.angle_alpha   90.00
_cell.angle_beta   90.00
_cell.angle_gamma   90.00
#
_symmetry.space_group_name_H-M   'P 1'
#
loop_
_entity.id
_entity.type
_entity.pdbx_description
1 polymer ?
#
loop_
_entity_poly.entity_id
_entity_poly.type
_entity_poly.pdbx_seq_one_letter_code
_entity_poly.pdbx_strand_id
1 'polypeptide(L)'
;MAETKIKAALIRFNGAIKSSDGVALSSALNEVEALLSTHRQELHPQLRHFLEGRSYAKALAWLGAADELGARPSSPPGGCGGGHA
;
A
#
# COMPACT_ATOMS: atom_id res chain seq x y z
N MET A 1 -4.57 -10.12 9.29
CA MET A 1 -3.35 -10.19 10.15
C MET A 1 -2.08 -9.97 9.33
N ALA A 2 -1.81 -10.74 8.27
CA ALA A 2 -0.66 -10.52 7.37
C ALA A 2 -0.74 -9.20 6.59
N GLU A 3 -1.92 -8.89 6.04
CA GLU A 3 -2.18 -7.63 5.31
C GLU A 3 -1.91 -6.39 6.17
N THR A 4 -2.27 -6.42 7.45
CA THR A 4 -2.00 -5.33 8.40
C THR A 4 -0.50 -5.12 8.61
N LYS A 5 0.28 -6.21 8.69
CA LYS A 5 1.76 -6.14 8.78
C LYS A 5 2.37 -5.60 7.50
N ILE A 6 1.90 -6.06 6.34
CA ILE A 6 2.34 -5.56 5.03
C ILE A 6 2.01 -4.08 4.90
N LYS A 7 0.80 -3.66 5.30
CA LYS A 7 0.39 -2.25 5.33
C LYS A 7 1.36 -1.41 6.17
N ALA A 8 1.65 -1.83 7.41
CA ALA A 8 2.57 -1.11 8.28
C ALA A 8 4.00 -1.03 7.69
N ALA A 9 4.50 -2.11 7.10
CA ALA A 9 5.81 -2.15 6.45
C ALA A 9 5.87 -1.22 5.22
N LEU A 10 4.82 -1.18 4.40
CA LEU A 10 4.71 -0.26 3.25
C LEU A 10 4.63 1.21 3.68
N ILE A 11 3.94 1.52 4.80
CA ILE A 11 3.92 2.88 5.37
C ILE A 11 5.33 3.28 5.81
N ARG A 12 6.05 2.40 6.53
CA ARG A 12 7.44 2.65 6.95
C ARG A 12 8.37 2.84 5.75
N PHE A 13 8.24 2.00 4.73
CA PHE A 13 9.00 2.11 3.48
C PHE A 13 8.82 3.49 2.86
N ASN A 14 7.58 3.97 2.73
CA ASN A 14 7.32 5.29 2.20
C ASN A 14 7.80 6.43 3.13
N GLY A 15 7.70 6.26 4.44
CA GLY A 15 8.26 7.19 5.42
C GLY A 15 9.79 7.31 5.29
N ALA A 16 10.48 6.19 5.10
CA ALA A 16 11.91 6.13 4.88
C ALA A 16 12.32 6.81 3.56
N ILE A 17 11.53 6.67 2.48
CA ILE A 17 11.72 7.46 1.24
C ILE A 17 11.64 8.95 1.56
N LYS A 18 10.59 9.41 2.25
CA LYS A 18 10.41 10.83 2.60
C LYS A 18 11.57 11.38 3.44
N SER A 19 12.09 10.56 4.35
CA SER A 19 13.21 10.94 5.23
C SER A 19 14.60 10.69 4.61
N SER A 20 14.68 10.15 3.39
CA SER A 20 15.94 9.70 2.75
C SER A 20 16.78 8.77 3.62
N ASP A 21 16.13 7.94 4.44
CA ASP A 21 16.80 6.98 5.33
C ASP A 21 16.97 5.64 4.61
N GLY A 22 18.15 5.42 4.03
CA GLY A 22 18.46 4.21 3.26
C GLY A 22 18.45 2.92 4.09
N VAL A 23 18.74 3.00 5.38
CA VAL A 23 18.75 1.83 6.28
C VAL A 23 17.32 1.43 6.60
N ALA A 24 16.49 2.39 7.00
CA ALA A 24 15.07 2.17 7.25
C ALA A 24 14.34 1.71 5.98
N LEU A 25 14.70 2.24 4.82
CA LEU A 25 14.14 1.85 3.52
C LEU A 25 14.41 0.38 3.22
N SER A 26 15.67 -0.03 3.33
CA SER A 26 16.11 -1.40 3.06
C SER A 26 15.50 -2.40 4.05
N SER A 27 15.43 -2.01 5.32
CA SER A 27 14.81 -2.84 6.37
C SER A 27 13.31 -3.03 6.13
N ALA A 28 12.57 -1.97 5.82
CA ALA A 28 11.14 -2.04 5.53
C ALA A 28 10.86 -2.87 4.26
N LEU A 29 11.70 -2.74 3.23
CA LEU A 29 11.59 -3.54 2.01
C LEU A 29 11.76 -5.04 2.29
N ASN A 30 12.81 -5.39 3.05
CA ASN A 30 13.08 -6.77 3.41
C ASN A 30 11.95 -7.37 4.28
N GLU A 31 11.34 -6.56 5.16
CA GLU A 31 10.15 -6.96 5.93
C GLU A 31 8.95 -7.26 5.01
N VAL A 32 8.69 -6.41 4.00
CA VAL A 32 7.63 -6.65 3.00
C VAL A 32 7.88 -7.95 2.24
N GLU A 33 9.11 -8.18 1.77
CA GLU A 33 9.46 -9.39 1.01
C GLU A 33 9.35 -10.66 1.87
N ALA A 34 9.79 -10.61 3.13
CA ALA A 34 9.63 -11.71 4.07
C ALA A 34 8.15 -12.04 4.30
N LEU A 35 7.32 -11.02 4.57
CA LEU A 35 5.87 -11.20 4.77
C LEU A 35 5.18 -11.74 3.52
N LEU A 36 5.55 -11.25 2.32
CA LEU A 36 5.05 -11.76 1.05
C LEU A 36 5.40 -13.23 0.90
N SER A 37 6.66 -13.61 1.13
CA SER A 37 7.11 -15.00 0.97
C SER A 37 6.41 -15.95 1.94
N THR A 38 6.31 -15.56 3.21
CA THR A 38 5.66 -16.36 4.26
C THR A 38 4.15 -16.52 4.02
N HIS A 39 3.45 -15.45 3.64
CA HIS A 39 1.98 -15.44 3.55
C HIS A 39 1.46 -15.48 2.12
N ARG A 40 2.29 -15.77 1.11
CA ARG A 40 1.94 -15.72 -0.32
C ARG A 40 0.66 -16.45 -0.73
N GLN A 41 0.31 -17.53 -0.03
CA GLN A 41 -0.87 -18.33 -0.33
C GLN A 41 -2.13 -17.84 0.38
N GLU A 42 -1.95 -17.08 1.46
CA GLU A 42 -3.03 -16.49 2.27
C GLU A 42 -3.37 -15.06 1.83
N LEU A 43 -2.47 -14.41 1.07
CA LEU A 43 -2.68 -13.07 0.54
C LEU A 43 -3.69 -13.06 -0.59
N HIS A 44 -4.48 -11.98 -0.62
CA HIS A 44 -5.38 -11.73 -1.74
C HIS A 44 -4.61 -11.67 -3.06
N PRO A 45 -5.07 -12.34 -4.14
CA PRO A 45 -4.32 -12.44 -5.39
C PRO A 45 -3.98 -11.07 -6.01
N GLN A 46 -4.86 -10.08 -5.83
CA GLN A 46 -4.62 -8.72 -6.30
C GLN A 46 -3.51 -8.01 -5.51
N LEU A 47 -3.47 -8.17 -4.18
CA LEU A 47 -2.42 -7.62 -3.34
C LEU A 47 -1.08 -8.29 -3.65
N ARG A 48 -1.08 -9.62 -3.78
CA ARG A 48 0.09 -10.40 -4.17
C ARG A 48 0.67 -9.89 -5.50
N HIS A 49 -0.18 -9.71 -6.51
CA HIS A 49 0.23 -9.20 -7.82
C HIS A 49 0.93 -7.83 -7.71
N PHE A 50 0.41 -6.91 -6.89
CA PHE A 50 1.06 -5.61 -6.69
C PHE A 50 2.42 -5.74 -5.99
N LEU A 51 2.54 -6.61 -4.99
CA LEU A 51 3.78 -6.84 -4.26
C LEU A 51 4.85 -7.51 -5.13
N GLU A 52 4.48 -8.55 -5.90
CA GLU A 52 5.37 -9.23 -6.85
C GLU A 52 5.82 -8.30 -7.98
N GLY A 53 4.92 -7.42 -8.45
CA GLY A 53 5.23 -6.40 -9.44
C GLY A 53 5.92 -5.14 -8.88
N ARG A 54 6.40 -5.17 -7.62
CA ARG A 54 7.03 -4.03 -6.91
C ARG A 54 6.22 -2.72 -6.97
N SER A 55 4.91 -2.84 -7.15
CA SER A 55 3.96 -1.73 -7.20
C SER A 55 3.49 -1.37 -5.79
N TYR A 56 4.43 -1.03 -4.91
CA TYR A 56 4.20 -0.79 -3.47
C TYR A 56 3.16 0.31 -3.20
N ALA A 57 3.13 1.37 -4.02
CA ALA A 57 2.12 2.43 -3.92
C ALA A 57 0.70 1.91 -4.21
N LYS A 58 0.53 1.02 -5.19
CA LYS A 58 -0.76 0.40 -5.52
C LYS A 58 -1.18 -0.60 -4.44
N ALA A 59 -0.25 -1.40 -3.93
CA ALA A 59 -0.50 -2.30 -2.81
C ALA A 59 -1.01 -1.54 -1.58
N LEU A 60 -0.37 -0.40 -1.27
CA LEU A 60 -0.77 0.44 -0.16
C LEU A 60 -2.15 1.09 -0.38
N ALA A 61 -2.44 1.59 -1.58
CA ALA A 61 -3.74 2.14 -1.93
C ALA A 61 -4.85 1.08 -1.82
N TRP A 62 -4.58 -0.14 -2.27
CA TRP A 62 -5.50 -1.28 -2.15
C TRP A 62 -5.78 -1.64 -0.67
N LEU A 63 -4.77 -1.54 0.19
CA LEU A 63 -4.87 -1.74 1.65
C LEU A 63 -5.57 -0.58 2.39
N GLY A 64 -6.07 0.43 1.66
CA GLY A 64 -6.75 1.59 2.24
C GLY A 64 -5.83 2.53 3.03
N ALA A 65 -4.51 2.49 2.83
CA ALA A 65 -3.56 3.42 3.46
C ALA A 65 -3.26 4.66 2.61
N ALA A 66 -3.99 4.89 1.51
CA ALA A 66 -3.87 6.13 0.74
C ALA A 66 -4.08 7.37 1.63
N ASP A 67 -5.06 7.31 2.52
CA ASP A 67 -5.37 8.36 3.49
C ASP A 67 -4.25 8.55 4.52
N GLU A 68 -3.68 7.45 5.04
CA GLU A 68 -2.58 7.47 6.03
C GLU A 68 -1.27 8.06 5.47
N LEU A 69 -1.11 8.07 4.15
CA LEU A 69 0.04 8.71 3.51
C LEU A 69 -0.10 10.24 3.35
N GLY A 70 -1.25 10.79 3.75
CA GLY A 70 -1.65 12.17 3.48
C GLY A 70 -2.07 12.40 2.03
N ALA A 71 -2.15 11.35 1.22
CA ALA A 71 -2.74 11.41 -0.10
C ALA A 71 -4.27 11.36 0.09
N ARG A 72 -4.86 12.50 0.44
CA ARG A 72 -6.32 12.68 0.37
C ARG A 72 -6.75 12.07 -0.97
N PRO A 73 -7.69 11.10 -1.00
CA PRO A 73 -8.35 10.79 -2.26
C PRO A 73 -8.99 12.10 -2.71
N SER A 74 -8.41 12.71 -3.74
CA SER A 74 -9.07 13.80 -4.45
C SER A 74 -10.19 13.19 -5.26
N SER A 75 -11.24 12.68 -4.59
CA SER A 75 -12.56 12.35 -5.12
C SER A 75 -13.40 11.67 -4.03
N PRO A 76 -14.48 12.29 -3.56
CA PRO A 76 -15.61 11.55 -3.02
C PRO A 76 -16.37 10.88 -4.18
N PRO A 77 -16.71 9.58 -4.11
CA PRO A 77 -17.72 9.01 -4.98
C PRO A 77 -19.10 9.39 -4.44
N GLY A 78 -19.69 10.48 -4.94
CA GLY A 78 -21.00 10.93 -4.47
C GLY A 78 -21.52 12.18 -5.16
N GLY A 79 -22.18 11.99 -6.31
CA GLY A 79 -22.90 13.03 -7.05
C GLY A 79 -23.76 12.42 -8.15
N CYS A 80 -24.82 11.69 -7.77
CA CYS A 80 -25.93 11.34 -8.65
C CYS A 80 -26.75 12.61 -8.99
N GLY A 81 -27.23 12.70 -10.23
CA GLY A 81 -28.35 13.59 -10.59
C GLY A 81 -28.22 14.20 -11.98
N GLY A 82 -28.73 13.51 -13.00
CA GLY A 82 -28.85 14.05 -14.35
C GLY A 82 -29.69 15.33 -14.39
N GLY A 83 -29.19 16.33 -15.13
CA GLY A 83 -29.90 17.56 -15.46
C GLY A 83 -30.04 17.64 -16.97
N HIS A 84 -31.23 17.32 -17.43
CA HIS A 84 -31.79 17.58 -18.76
C HIS A 84 -31.81 19.10 -19.03
N ALA A 85 -31.34 19.51 -20.20
CA ALA A 85 -31.77 20.70 -20.94
C ALA A 85 -31.45 20.51 -22.42
#